data_AF-L0GUV1-F1
#
_entry.id   AF-L0GUV1-F1
#
_cell.length_a   1.000
_cell.length_b   1.000
_cell.length_c   1.000
_cell.angle_alpha   90.00
_cell.angle_beta   90.00
_cell.angle_gamma   90.00
#
_symmetry.space_group_name_H-M   'P 1'
#
loop_
_entity.id
_entity.type
_entity.pdbx_description
1 polymer ?
#
loop_
_entity_poly.entity_id
_entity_poly.type
_entity_poly.pdbx_seq_one_letter_code
_entity_poly.pdbx_strand_id
1 'polypeptide(L)'
;MAEPDGPSWQRAPPELAQEAALTSAVIAAHQAVLREQLAGDPLLNPALGMEVRAYREVEDWRALLLTPWMLARRFFPQQVPDLPLPPNWSATNRREADYLILGPTMRFELLGQTQQGHLGYRSTLGHYLLQPLCLDMSSYRDAEAVFAAWSEVIRTRNANMERTRRDCRMQREVSRRELFGRFLAK
;
A
#
# COMPACT_ATOMS: atom_id res chain seq x y z
N MET A 1 -5.33 13.27 -35.54
CA MET A 1 -5.82 12.42 -34.43
C MET A 1 -5.05 12.89 -33.21
N ALA A 2 -5.67 13.71 -32.36
CA ALA A 2 -5.00 14.29 -31.20
C ALA A 2 -4.81 13.20 -30.15
N GLU A 3 -3.59 13.02 -29.64
CA GLU A 3 -3.39 12.26 -28.41
C GLU A 3 -4.23 12.91 -27.30
N PRO A 4 -4.88 12.14 -26.42
CA PRO A 4 -5.55 12.72 -25.27
C PRO A 4 -4.45 13.24 -24.34
N ASP A 5 -4.16 14.53 -24.46
CA ASP A 5 -3.12 15.27 -23.73
C ASP A 5 -3.58 15.53 -22.28
N GLY A 6 -3.93 14.44 -21.60
CA GLY A 6 -4.28 14.40 -20.19
C GLY A 6 -3.05 14.17 -19.31
N PRO A 7 -3.12 14.50 -18.02
CA PRO A 7 -2.05 14.20 -17.08
C PRO A 7 -1.76 12.70 -17.09
N SER A 8 -0.54 12.32 -17.52
CA SER A 8 -0.14 10.92 -17.61
C SER A 8 0.67 10.47 -16.40
N TRP A 9 0.51 9.21 -16.02
CA TRP A 9 1.33 8.56 -15.00
C TRP A 9 2.79 8.52 -15.44
N GLN A 10 3.65 9.15 -14.65
CA GLN A 10 5.09 8.90 -14.71
C GLN A 10 5.43 7.68 -13.85
N ARG A 11 6.01 6.64 -14.46
CA ARG A 11 6.54 5.47 -13.76
C ARG A 11 7.86 5.79 -13.05
N ALA A 12 8.28 4.88 -12.16
CA ALA A 12 9.64 4.90 -11.66
C ALA A 12 10.65 4.80 -12.83
N PRO A 13 11.77 5.53 -12.76
CA PRO A 13 12.80 5.47 -13.80
C PRO A 13 13.31 4.04 -14.08
N PRO A 14 13.71 3.71 -15.32
CA PRO A 14 14.17 2.37 -15.69
C PRO A 14 15.36 1.86 -14.85
N GLU A 15 16.23 2.74 -14.38
CA GLU A 15 17.34 2.42 -13.49
C GLU A 15 16.89 1.85 -12.13
N LEU A 16 15.63 2.09 -11.75
CA LEU A 16 15.00 1.52 -10.55
C LEU A 16 14.21 0.24 -10.86
N ALA A 17 14.47 -0.44 -11.97
CA ALA A 17 13.79 -1.70 -12.31
C ALA A 17 14.09 -2.80 -11.28
N GLN A 18 15.33 -2.88 -10.79
CA GLN A 18 15.76 -3.90 -9.83
C GLN A 18 15.29 -3.59 -8.41
N GLU A 19 14.93 -4.62 -7.65
CA GLU A 19 14.47 -4.53 -6.25
C GLU A 19 15.41 -3.69 -5.37
N ALA A 20 16.71 -3.98 -5.42
CA ALA A 20 17.71 -3.29 -4.59
C ALA A 20 17.79 -1.79 -4.92
N ALA A 21 17.77 -1.45 -6.21
CA ALA A 21 17.80 -0.06 -6.68
C ALA A 21 16.55 0.70 -6.25
N LEU A 22 15.35 0.13 -6.46
CA LEU A 22 14.10 0.74 -6.04
C LEU A 22 14.04 0.92 -4.52
N THR A 23 14.41 -0.11 -3.76
CA THR A 23 14.42 -0.08 -2.30
C THR A 23 15.34 1.02 -1.77
N SER A 24 16.56 1.09 -2.30
CA SER A 24 17.53 2.13 -1.93
C SER A 24 17.01 3.54 -2.28
N ALA A 25 16.40 3.71 -3.45
CA ALA A 25 15.84 4.99 -3.86
C ALA A 25 14.65 5.42 -2.99
N VAL A 26 13.78 4.48 -2.61
CA VAL A 26 12.65 4.73 -1.70
C VAL A 26 13.15 5.17 -0.33
N ILE A 27 14.13 4.46 0.24
CA ILE A 27 14.76 4.83 1.52
C ILE A 27 15.37 6.22 1.43
N ALA A 28 16.19 6.49 0.41
CA ALA A 28 16.83 7.79 0.22
C ALA A 28 15.81 8.93 0.10
N ALA A 29 14.73 8.72 -0.65
CA ALA A 29 13.66 9.70 -0.79
C ALA A 29 12.97 9.99 0.55
N HIS A 30 12.75 8.98 1.39
CA HIS A 30 12.15 9.16 2.72
C HIS A 30 13.10 9.83 3.70
N GLN A 31 14.40 9.52 3.61
CA GLN A 31 15.42 10.20 4.41
C GLN A 31 15.51 11.68 4.07
N ALA A 32 15.37 12.05 2.79
CA ALA A 32 15.26 13.45 2.39
C ALA A 32 14.03 14.11 3.03
N VAL A 33 12.86 13.45 2.98
CA VAL A 33 11.64 13.95 3.63
C VAL A 33 11.83 14.22 5.12
N LEU A 34 12.41 13.26 5.83
CA LEU A 34 12.64 13.39 7.26
C LEU A 34 13.53 14.59 7.59
N ARG A 35 14.59 14.79 6.81
CA ARG A 35 15.56 15.88 7.02
C ARG A 35 15.04 17.25 6.61
N GLU A 36 14.23 17.31 5.57
CA GLU A 36 13.86 18.59 4.93
C GLU A 36 12.47 19.07 5.31
N GLN A 37 11.51 18.15 5.44
CA GLN A 37 10.09 18.49 5.61
C GLN A 37 9.52 18.10 6.97
N LEU A 38 10.05 17.05 7.60
CA LEU A 38 9.58 16.58 8.91
C LEU A 38 10.62 16.77 10.01
N ALA A 39 11.63 17.62 9.78
CA ALA A 39 12.69 17.85 10.76
C ALA A 39 12.11 18.47 12.04
N GLY A 40 12.33 17.79 13.17
CA GLY A 40 11.86 18.26 14.47
C GLY A 40 10.36 18.09 14.72
N ASP A 41 9.63 17.35 13.87
CA ASP A 41 8.24 17.02 14.13
C ASP A 41 8.13 16.13 15.40
N PRO A 42 7.44 16.60 16.46
CA PRO A 42 7.36 15.90 17.75
C PRO A 42 6.55 14.61 17.69
N LEU A 43 5.79 14.36 16.62
CA LEU A 43 5.02 13.13 16.42
C LEU A 43 5.87 12.00 15.84
N LEU A 44 7.11 12.31 15.42
CA LEU A 44 8.04 11.30 14.93
C LEU A 44 8.63 10.51 16.09
N ASN A 45 8.69 9.20 15.89
CA ASN A 45 9.45 8.33 16.78
C ASN A 45 10.92 8.27 16.32
N PRO A 46 11.87 8.88 17.05
CA PRO A 46 13.27 8.94 16.64
C PRO A 46 13.99 7.59 16.76
N ALA A 47 13.42 6.62 17.48
CA ALA A 47 13.98 5.29 17.62
C ALA A 47 13.76 4.41 16.39
N LEU A 48 12.90 4.82 15.46
CA LEU A 48 12.59 4.04 14.26
C LEU A 48 13.49 4.38 13.08
N GLY A 49 14.27 3.40 12.65
CA GLY A 49 15.00 3.45 11.39
C GLY A 49 14.08 3.41 10.16
N MET A 50 14.65 3.78 9.02
CA MET A 50 13.99 3.59 7.73
C MET A 50 14.28 2.18 7.21
N GLU A 51 13.26 1.35 7.10
CA GLU A 51 13.38 -0.03 6.66
C GLU A 51 12.32 -0.36 5.64
N VAL A 52 12.76 -0.99 4.55
CA VAL A 52 11.91 -1.62 3.57
C VAL A 52 11.95 -3.13 3.80
N ARG A 53 10.77 -3.75 3.84
CA ARG A 53 10.60 -5.20 3.85
C ARG A 53 9.61 -5.64 2.79
N ALA A 54 9.59 -6.96 2.55
CA ALA A 54 8.57 -7.66 1.78
C ALA A 54 8.33 -7.08 0.37
N TYR A 55 9.40 -6.81 -0.37
CA TYR A 55 9.28 -6.53 -1.81
C TYR A 55 8.58 -7.70 -2.52
N ARG A 56 7.58 -7.41 -3.34
CA ARG A 56 6.88 -8.39 -4.17
C ARG A 56 6.51 -7.75 -5.50
N GLU A 57 6.63 -8.53 -6.57
CA GLU A 57 5.93 -8.26 -7.81
C GLU A 57 4.57 -8.96 -7.76
N VAL A 58 3.50 -8.18 -7.93
CA VAL A 58 2.12 -8.68 -7.88
C VAL A 58 1.37 -8.00 -9.02
N GLU A 59 0.97 -8.78 -10.03
CA GLU A 59 0.38 -8.27 -11.26
C GLU A 59 1.27 -7.16 -11.85
N ASP A 60 0.71 -6.02 -12.26
CA ASP A 60 1.46 -4.89 -12.80
C ASP A 60 2.06 -3.97 -11.73
N TRP A 61 2.22 -4.43 -10.48
CA TRP A 61 2.71 -3.62 -9.36
C TRP A 61 3.93 -4.22 -8.69
N ARG A 62 4.84 -3.34 -8.27
CA ARG A 62 5.90 -3.64 -7.30
C ARG A 62 5.48 -3.11 -5.94
N ALA A 63 5.23 -4.01 -5.00
CA ALA A 63 4.76 -3.72 -3.66
C ALA A 63 5.91 -3.77 -2.65
N LEU A 64 6.01 -2.77 -1.78
CA LEU A 64 7.01 -2.68 -0.71
C LEU A 64 6.32 -2.34 0.61
N LEU A 65 6.82 -2.84 1.72
CA LEU A 65 6.39 -2.44 3.07
C LEU A 65 7.48 -1.55 3.68
N LEU A 66 7.13 -0.35 4.12
CA LEU A 66 8.09 0.67 4.54
C LEU A 66 7.74 1.25 5.92
N THR A 67 8.77 1.43 6.74
CA THR A 67 8.85 2.41 7.83
C THR A 67 9.94 3.41 7.43
N PRO A 68 9.75 4.73 7.56
CA PRO A 68 9.60 5.39 8.87
C PRO A 68 8.32 6.23 9.03
N TRP A 69 8.05 6.70 10.26
CA TRP A 69 6.90 7.53 10.74
C TRP A 69 5.50 6.99 10.48
N MET A 70 5.36 5.98 9.64
CA MET A 70 4.21 5.10 9.50
C MET A 70 4.69 3.74 9.00
N LEU A 71 3.90 2.69 9.24
CA LEU A 71 4.00 1.47 8.46
C LEU A 71 3.07 1.60 7.25
N ALA A 72 3.60 1.51 6.03
CA ALA A 72 2.80 1.64 4.82
C ALA A 72 3.23 0.67 3.72
N ARG A 73 2.26 0.20 2.93
CA ARG A 73 2.53 -0.43 1.64
C ARG A 73 2.69 0.65 0.57
N ARG A 74 3.69 0.51 -0.28
CA ARG A 74 3.90 1.33 -1.47
C ARG A 74 3.75 0.45 -2.70
N PHE A 75 2.97 0.90 -3.68
CA PHE A 75 2.77 0.21 -4.95
C PHE A 75 3.30 1.08 -6.08
N PHE A 76 4.32 0.58 -6.77
CA PHE A 76 4.90 1.23 -7.93
C PHE A 76 4.43 0.52 -9.19
N PRO A 77 3.81 1.24 -10.13
CA PRO A 77 3.34 0.62 -11.37
C PRO A 77 4.55 0.14 -12.21
N GLN A 78 4.44 -1.06 -12.75
CA GLN A 78 5.36 -1.61 -13.74
C GLN A 78 5.03 -1.08 -15.15
N GLN A 79 3.74 -0.87 -15.42
CA GLN A 79 3.21 -0.29 -16.65
C GLN A 79 2.33 0.91 -16.32
N VAL A 80 2.06 1.80 -17.28
CA VAL A 80 1.11 2.91 -17.03
C VAL A 80 -0.25 2.30 -16.71
N PRO A 81 -0.79 2.49 -15.50
CA PRO A 81 -2.06 1.88 -15.14
C PRO A 81 -3.20 2.59 -15.86
N ASP A 82 -4.26 1.86 -16.19
CA ASP A 82 -5.52 2.42 -16.67
C ASP A 82 -6.32 3.02 -15.50
N LEU A 83 -5.72 4.02 -14.85
CA LEU A 83 -6.28 4.74 -13.72
C LEU A 83 -6.16 6.25 -14.01
N PRO A 84 -7.26 7.00 -14.10
CA PRO A 84 -7.17 8.43 -14.37
C PRO A 84 -6.50 9.16 -13.20
N LEU A 85 -5.54 10.03 -13.50
CA LEU A 85 -4.96 10.91 -12.48
C LEU A 85 -5.96 11.99 -12.07
N PRO A 86 -6.07 12.33 -10.77
CA PRO A 86 -6.82 13.49 -10.33
C PRO A 86 -6.30 14.79 -10.97
N PRO A 87 -7.13 15.85 -11.03
CA PRO A 87 -6.68 17.17 -11.46
C PRO A 87 -5.47 17.61 -10.63
N ASN A 88 -4.50 18.28 -11.27
CA ASN A 88 -3.27 18.79 -10.64
C ASN A 88 -2.30 17.72 -10.11
N TRP A 89 -2.52 16.43 -10.43
CA TRP A 89 -1.65 15.33 -10.02
C TRP A 89 -0.74 14.79 -11.12
N SER A 90 -0.55 15.55 -12.20
CA SER A 90 0.49 15.23 -13.19
C SER A 90 1.90 15.37 -12.62
N ALA A 91 2.87 14.72 -13.25
CA ALA A 91 4.28 14.87 -12.92
C ALA A 91 4.76 16.33 -12.96
N THR A 92 4.33 17.09 -13.97
CA THR A 92 4.66 18.52 -14.12
C THR A 92 4.14 19.33 -12.94
N ASN A 93 2.88 19.15 -12.58
CA ASN A 93 2.25 19.88 -11.48
C ASN A 93 2.83 19.50 -10.12
N ARG A 94 3.24 18.25 -9.95
CA ARG A 94 3.76 17.74 -8.67
C ARG A 94 5.28 17.90 -8.49
N ARG A 95 6.02 18.34 -9.51
CA ARG A 95 7.49 18.48 -9.45
C ARG A 95 7.94 19.55 -8.45
N GLU A 96 7.22 20.67 -8.40
CA GLU A 96 7.55 21.83 -7.56
C GLU A 96 6.52 22.06 -6.44
N ALA A 97 5.49 21.20 -6.37
CA ALA A 97 4.48 21.31 -5.34
C ALA A 97 4.98 20.84 -3.97
N ASP A 98 4.41 21.40 -2.92
CA ASP A 98 4.70 21.00 -1.54
C ASP A 98 4.51 19.50 -1.32
N TYR A 99 5.34 18.96 -0.44
CA TYR A 99 5.25 17.57 -0.04
C TYR A 99 3.93 17.30 0.70
N LEU A 100 3.27 16.21 0.31
CA LEU A 100 2.10 15.68 0.99
C LEU A 100 2.42 14.25 1.44
N ILE A 101 2.22 13.97 2.73
CA ILE A 101 2.35 12.62 3.28
C ILE A 101 1.30 11.70 2.65
N LEU A 102 0.05 12.19 2.59
CA LEU A 102 -1.10 11.51 1.98
C LEU A 102 -1.69 12.40 0.90
N GLY A 103 -1.62 11.95 -0.36
CA GLY A 103 -2.35 12.58 -1.47
C GLY A 103 -3.80 12.11 -1.59
N PRO A 104 -4.46 12.39 -2.73
CA PRO A 104 -5.84 12.00 -2.96
C PRO A 104 -5.95 10.49 -2.99
N THR A 105 -7.07 10.03 -2.47
CA THR A 105 -7.43 8.62 -2.48
C THR A 105 -7.75 8.16 -3.90
N MET A 106 -7.18 7.04 -4.30
CA MET A 106 -7.48 6.32 -5.53
C MET A 106 -7.92 4.89 -5.21
N ARG A 107 -8.84 4.36 -6.01
CA ARG A 107 -9.20 2.94 -6.01
C ARG A 107 -8.50 2.25 -7.17
N PHE A 108 -8.04 1.03 -6.94
CA PHE A 108 -7.37 0.20 -7.94
C PHE A 108 -7.68 -1.27 -7.68
N GLU A 109 -7.61 -2.10 -8.70
CA GLU A 109 -7.75 -3.54 -8.54
C GLU A 109 -6.38 -4.17 -8.26
N LEU A 110 -6.36 -5.15 -7.34
CA LEU A 110 -5.21 -5.99 -7.08
C LEU A 110 -5.70 -7.37 -6.65
N LEU A 111 -5.26 -8.43 -7.33
CA LEU A 111 -5.65 -9.81 -7.04
C LEU A 111 -7.18 -10.01 -7.06
N GLY A 112 -7.86 -9.34 -8.00
CA GLY A 112 -9.32 -9.37 -8.16
C GLY A 112 -10.09 -8.73 -7.01
N GLN A 113 -9.45 -7.86 -6.22
CA GLN A 113 -10.08 -7.09 -5.15
C GLN A 113 -9.82 -5.60 -5.32
N THR A 114 -10.87 -4.80 -5.16
CA THR A 114 -10.75 -3.35 -5.07
C THR A 114 -9.96 -2.96 -3.82
N GLN A 115 -8.82 -2.35 -4.04
CA GLN A 115 -7.98 -1.71 -3.05
C GLN A 115 -8.19 -0.20 -3.07
N GLN A 116 -7.75 0.45 -2.00
CA GLN A 116 -7.73 1.91 -1.90
C GLN A 116 -6.36 2.36 -1.41
N GLY A 117 -5.75 3.35 -2.06
CA GLY A 117 -4.48 3.93 -1.65
C GLY A 117 -4.41 5.42 -1.96
N HIS A 118 -3.50 6.12 -1.31
CA HIS A 118 -3.21 7.53 -1.55
C HIS A 118 -2.20 7.68 -2.67
N LEU A 119 -2.53 8.48 -3.68
CA LEU A 119 -1.59 8.82 -4.73
C LEU A 119 -0.44 9.64 -4.14
N GLY A 120 0.79 9.28 -4.51
CA GLY A 120 1.97 10.07 -4.23
C GLY A 120 2.82 10.22 -5.48
N TYR A 121 3.67 11.24 -5.47
CA TYR A 121 4.62 11.51 -6.54
C TYR A 121 5.92 12.03 -5.95
N ARG A 122 7.04 11.55 -6.49
CA ARG A 122 8.38 12.13 -6.31
C ARG A 122 9.10 12.11 -7.64
N SER A 123 9.82 13.18 -7.98
CA SER A 123 10.57 13.26 -9.25
C SER A 123 11.54 12.09 -9.45
N THR A 124 12.14 11.60 -8.36
CA THR A 124 13.08 10.47 -8.34
C THR A 124 12.42 9.09 -8.39
N LEU A 125 11.13 8.98 -8.08
CA LEU A 125 10.42 7.69 -7.98
C LEU A 125 9.24 7.54 -8.93
N GLY A 126 8.83 8.63 -9.59
CA GLY A 126 7.55 8.71 -10.31
C GLY A 126 6.34 8.70 -9.37
N HIS A 127 5.19 8.33 -9.92
CA HIS A 127 3.94 8.15 -9.20
C HIS A 127 3.89 6.76 -8.55
N TYR A 128 3.24 6.69 -7.39
CA TYR A 128 3.00 5.47 -6.65
C TYR A 128 1.70 5.58 -5.85
N LEU A 129 1.17 4.44 -5.41
CA LEU A 129 0.09 4.40 -4.42
C LEU A 129 0.65 4.03 -3.04
N LEU A 130 0.17 4.69 -2.00
CA LEU A 130 0.48 4.39 -0.61
C LEU A 130 -0.76 3.90 0.13
N GLN A 131 -0.65 2.78 0.83
CA GLN A 131 -1.66 2.32 1.79
C GLN A 131 -1.06 2.38 3.21
N PRO A 132 -1.46 3.34 4.06
CA PRO A 132 -1.06 3.34 5.45
C PRO A 132 -1.66 2.13 6.16
N LEU A 133 -0.86 1.47 6.97
CA LEU A 133 -1.26 0.33 7.81
C LEU A 133 -1.22 0.69 9.30
N CYS A 134 -0.25 1.52 9.69
CA CYS A 134 -0.13 2.08 11.03
C CYS A 134 0.44 3.50 10.92
N LEU A 135 -0.27 4.51 11.41
CA LEU A 135 0.17 5.90 11.40
C LEU A 135 0.79 6.33 12.73
N ASP A 136 0.30 5.79 13.85
CA ASP A 136 0.86 6.07 15.17
C ASP A 136 2.00 5.09 15.46
N MET A 137 3.21 5.61 15.37
CA MET A 137 4.44 4.85 15.60
C MET A 137 5.04 5.07 16.99
N SER A 138 4.40 5.88 17.84
CA SER A 138 4.96 6.35 19.11
C SER A 138 5.23 5.22 20.12
N SER A 139 4.43 4.17 20.09
CA SER A 139 4.50 3.04 21.03
C SER A 139 5.55 1.99 20.69
N TYR A 140 6.16 2.03 19.50
CA TYR A 140 7.12 1.03 19.07
C TYR A 140 8.55 1.41 19.45
N ARG A 141 9.31 0.46 19.98
CA ARG A 141 10.70 0.70 20.38
C ARG A 141 11.69 0.75 19.20
N ASP A 142 11.42 -0.02 18.15
CA ASP A 142 12.29 -0.24 16.99
C ASP A 142 11.45 -0.76 15.81
N ALA A 143 12.05 -0.83 14.61
CA ALA A 143 11.35 -1.31 13.42
C ALA A 143 10.95 -2.80 13.54
N GLU A 144 11.75 -3.62 14.22
CA GLU A 144 11.41 -5.03 14.46
C GLU A 144 10.09 -5.18 15.22
N ALA A 145 9.85 -4.35 16.25
CA ALA A 145 8.60 -4.35 17.00
C ALA A 145 7.40 -4.00 16.10
N VAL A 146 7.57 -3.06 15.16
CA VAL A 146 6.55 -2.69 14.17
C VAL A 146 6.22 -3.88 13.28
N PHE A 147 7.23 -4.53 12.70
CA PHE A 147 7.02 -5.65 11.79
C PHE A 147 6.51 -6.90 12.50
N ALA A 148 6.90 -7.13 13.75
CA ALA A 148 6.35 -8.20 14.59
C ALA A 148 4.86 -7.98 14.86
N ALA A 149 4.47 -6.77 15.27
CA ALA A 149 3.06 -6.41 15.47
C ALA A 149 2.25 -6.55 14.17
N TRP A 150 2.80 -6.13 13.03
CA TRP A 150 2.13 -6.29 11.74
C TRP A 150 1.97 -7.75 11.31
N SER A 151 2.99 -8.59 11.57
CA SER A 151 2.91 -10.03 11.32
C SER A 151 1.80 -10.67 12.14
N GLU A 152 1.59 -10.22 13.38
CA GLU A 152 0.48 -10.66 14.23
C GLU A 152 -0.89 -10.30 13.65
N VAL A 153 -1.03 -9.07 13.13
CA VAL A 153 -2.25 -8.61 12.46
C VAL A 153 -2.57 -9.49 11.24
N ILE A 154 -1.56 -9.79 10.41
CA ILE A 154 -1.73 -10.70 9.26
C ILE A 154 -2.18 -12.09 9.72
N ARG A 155 -1.50 -12.66 10.74
CA ARG A 155 -1.82 -13.98 11.28
C ARG A 155 -3.25 -14.04 11.79
N THR A 156 -3.66 -13.04 12.57
CA THR A 156 -5.02 -12.94 13.11
C THR A 156 -6.06 -12.80 12.00
N ARG A 157 -5.79 -11.97 10.99
CA ARG A 157 -6.67 -11.83 9.82
C ARG A 157 -6.84 -13.15 9.07
N ASN A 158 -5.74 -13.86 8.82
CA ASN A 158 -5.77 -15.15 8.13
C ASN A 158 -6.56 -16.20 8.93
N ALA A 159 -6.31 -16.30 10.23
CA ALA A 159 -7.03 -17.20 11.12
C ALA A 159 -8.53 -16.89 11.15
N ASN A 160 -8.91 -15.60 11.20
CA ASN A 160 -10.31 -15.19 11.14
C ASN A 160 -10.96 -15.54 9.80
N MET A 161 -10.29 -15.28 8.68
CA MET A 161 -10.78 -15.67 7.35
C MET A 161 -10.98 -17.20 7.23
N GLU A 162 -10.07 -18.00 7.78
CA GLU A 162 -10.22 -19.46 7.81
C GLU A 162 -11.37 -19.92 8.69
N ARG A 163 -11.58 -19.29 9.85
CA ARG A 163 -12.75 -19.56 10.72
C ARG A 163 -14.04 -19.22 9.99
N THR A 164 -14.15 -18.03 9.41
CA THR A 164 -15.34 -17.63 8.64
C THR A 164 -15.61 -18.58 7.47
N ARG A 165 -14.58 -19.04 6.74
CA ARG A 165 -14.74 -20.05 5.68
C ARG A 165 -15.28 -21.38 6.22
N ARG A 166 -14.77 -21.84 7.37
CA ARG A 166 -15.26 -23.06 8.05
C ARG A 166 -16.70 -22.91 8.52
N ASP A 167 -17.04 -21.78 9.14
CA ASP A 167 -18.37 -21.50 9.67
C ASP A 167 -19.40 -21.37 8.54
N CYS A 168 -19.08 -20.67 7.44
CA CYS A 168 -19.94 -20.62 6.25
C CYS A 168 -20.16 -22.01 5.62
N ARG A 169 -19.15 -22.89 5.64
CA ARG A 169 -19.31 -24.26 5.16
C ARG A 169 -20.23 -25.07 6.07
N MET A 170 -20.03 -25.02 7.38
CA MET A 170 -20.91 -25.69 8.34
C MET A 170 -22.34 -25.17 8.27
N GLN A 171 -22.55 -23.85 8.16
CA GLN A 171 -23.87 -23.25 7.96
C GLN A 171 -24.54 -23.76 6.67
N ARG A 172 -23.80 -23.90 5.56
CA ARG A 172 -24.33 -24.50 4.32
C ARG A 172 -24.69 -25.98 4.49
N GLU A 173 -23.91 -26.74 5.24
CA GLU A 173 -24.18 -28.16 5.50
C GLU A 173 -25.39 -28.35 6.43
N VAL A 174 -25.54 -27.52 7.47
CA VAL A 174 -26.70 -27.50 8.37
C VAL A 174 -27.96 -27.05 7.62
N SER A 175 -27.90 -25.96 6.86
CA SER A 175 -29.03 -25.47 6.05
C SER A 175 -29.50 -26.50 5.03
N ARG A 176 -28.58 -27.23 4.38
CA ARG A 176 -28.92 -28.36 3.49
C ARG A 176 -29.65 -29.46 4.25
N ARG A 177 -29.15 -29.87 5.41
CA ARG A 177 -29.79 -30.92 6.24
C ARG A 177 -31.18 -30.51 6.71
N GLU A 178 -31.40 -29.26 7.10
CA GLU A 178 -32.72 -28.76 7.48
C GLU A 178 -33.69 -28.67 6.29
N LEU A 179 -33.20 -28.31 5.09
CA LEU A 179 -33.99 -28.36 3.86
C LEU A 179 -34.42 -29.79 3.51
N PHE A 180 -33.51 -30.77 3.56
CA PHE A 180 -33.87 -32.18 3.30
C PHE A 180 -34.76 -32.79 4.39
N GLY A 181 -34.57 -32.39 5.66
CA GLY A 181 -35.46 -32.79 6.76
C GLY A 181 -36.88 -32.25 6.61
N ARG A 182 -37.06 -31.05 6.02
CA ARG A 182 -38.38 -30.49 5.71
C ARG A 182 -39.05 -31.11 4.48
N PHE A 183 -38.30 -31.66 3.53
CA PHE A 183 -38.86 -32.31 2.33
C PHE A 183 -39.26 -33.78 2.54
N LEU A 184 -38.72 -34.46 3.55
CA LEU A 184 -39.06 -35.85 3.90
C LEU A 184 -40.14 -35.97 4.99
N ALA A 185 -40.66 -34.85 5.49
CA ALA A 185 -41.68 -34.79 6.54
C ALA A 185 -43.10 -34.51 6.01
N LYS A 186 -43.40 -34.89 4.75
CA LYS A 186 -44.75 -34.84 4.17
C LYS A 186 -45.11 -36.17 3.52
#